data_AF-A0A0F9LAW4-F1
#
_entry.id   AF-A0A0F9LAW4-F1
#
_cell.length_a   1.000
_cell.length_b   1.000
_cell.length_c   1.000
_cell.angle_alpha   90.00
_cell.angle_beta   90.00
_cell.angle_gamma   90.00
#
_symmetry.space_group_name_H-M   'P 1'
#
loop_
_entity.id
_entity.type
_entity.pdbx_description
1 polymer ?
#
loop_
_entity_poly.entity_id
_entity_poly.type
_entity_poly.pdbx_seq_one_letter_code
_entity_poly.pdbx_strand_id
1 'polypeptide(L)'
;MKFGGIQITKKRKEGNCDHCEEPLELGAFHATVTIRATAKKSGKHWFANWHLHMKCLSMWLLVQLIARQDRRKKAGRPKGSGMGLSLENKRRRLALCKRRMRILQEVAACTPKDNRLGGLYQKFDAVRTDLENTGGPASINHRATLDMVATERKLLYGRSLCSI
;
A
#
# COMPACT_ATOMS: atom_id res chain seq x y z
N MET A 1 -6.88 7.04 -14.23
CA MET A 1 -8.24 6.68 -14.67
C MET A 1 -9.15 6.80 -13.47
N LYS A 2 -10.12 7.71 -13.52
CA LYS A 2 -11.29 7.69 -12.64
C LYS A 2 -12.37 6.95 -13.43
N PHE A 3 -12.99 5.92 -12.83
CA PHE A 3 -14.18 5.34 -13.41
C PHE A 3 -15.26 6.43 -13.41
N GLY A 4 -15.76 6.78 -14.59
CA GLY A 4 -16.83 7.75 -14.78
C GLY A 4 -18.18 7.18 -14.35
N GLY A 5 -18.37 5.87 -14.50
CA GLY A 5 -19.53 5.13 -14.01
C GLY A 5 -19.59 3.73 -14.61
N ILE A 6 -20.38 2.86 -13.97
CA ILE A 6 -20.83 1.58 -14.54
C ILE A 6 -22.34 1.68 -14.65
N GLN A 7 -22.88 1.45 -15.84
CA GLN A 7 -24.30 1.45 -16.12
C GLN A 7 -24.73 0.07 -16.63
N ILE A 8 -25.86 -0.44 -16.14
CA ILE A 8 -26.43 -1.70 -16.60
C ILE A 8 -27.68 -1.37 -17.41
N THR A 9 -27.70 -1.74 -18.69
CA THR A 9 -28.84 -1.46 -19.59
C THR A 9 -29.12 -2.65 -20.50
N LYS A 10 -30.34 -2.73 -21.04
CA LYS A 10 -30.66 -3.72 -22.08
C LYS A 10 -30.05 -3.30 -23.42
N LYS A 11 -29.43 -4.24 -24.13
CA LYS A 11 -28.86 -3.97 -25.45
C LYS A 11 -30.00 -3.73 -26.46
N ARG A 12 -29.94 -2.61 -27.17
CA ARG A 12 -30.96 -2.20 -28.17
C ARG A 12 -30.47 -2.26 -29.62
N LYS A 13 -29.16 -2.37 -29.83
CA LYS A 13 -28.51 -2.39 -31.14
C LYS A 13 -27.48 -3.49 -31.14
N GLU A 14 -27.17 -4.05 -32.30
CA GLU A 14 -26.11 -5.03 -32.45
C GLU A 14 -24.77 -4.45 -31.99
N GLY A 15 -23.89 -5.31 -31.51
CA GLY A 15 -22.55 -4.95 -31.12
C GLY A 15 -21.93 -6.03 -30.26
N ASN A 16 -20.60 -6.05 -30.22
CA ASN A 16 -19.85 -7.09 -29.54
C ASN A 16 -19.41 -6.64 -28.15
N CYS A 17 -19.04 -7.61 -27.34
CA CYS A 17 -18.41 -7.38 -26.05
C CYS A 17 -16.95 -6.98 -26.25
N ASP A 18 -16.53 -5.88 -25.63
CA ASP A 18 -15.16 -5.37 -25.73
C ASP A 18 -14.12 -6.21 -24.95
N HIS A 19 -14.53 -7.32 -24.32
CA HIS A 19 -13.63 -8.24 -23.62
C HIS A 19 -13.43 -9.58 -24.32
N CYS A 20 -14.51 -10.24 -24.75
CA CYS A 20 -14.44 -11.55 -25.41
C CYS A 20 -14.74 -11.50 -26.91
N GLU A 21 -15.08 -10.32 -27.44
CA GLU A 21 -15.40 -10.09 -28.87
C GLU A 21 -16.65 -10.83 -29.37
N GLU A 22 -17.31 -11.63 -28.52
CA GLU A 22 -18.60 -12.27 -28.80
C GLU A 22 -19.75 -11.25 -28.87
N PRO A 23 -20.81 -11.50 -29.66
CA PRO A 23 -21.98 -10.63 -29.74
C PRO A 23 -22.68 -10.42 -28.40
N LEU A 24 -23.19 -9.21 -28.18
CA LEU A 24 -24.13 -8.89 -27.10
C LEU A 24 -25.55 -9.14 -27.59
N GLU A 25 -26.23 -10.12 -26.99
CA GLU A 25 -27.61 -10.46 -27.33
C GLU A 25 -28.56 -9.27 -27.21
N LEU A 26 -29.39 -9.06 -28.23
CA LEU A 26 -30.40 -8.02 -28.22
C LEU A 26 -31.44 -8.29 -27.12
N GLY A 27 -31.80 -7.25 -26.38
CA GLY A 27 -32.72 -7.35 -25.24
C GLY A 27 -32.07 -7.86 -23.94
N ALA A 28 -30.89 -8.48 -24.00
CA ALA A 28 -30.16 -8.91 -22.82
C ALA A 28 -29.53 -7.73 -22.07
N PHE A 29 -29.34 -7.89 -20.76
CA PHE A 29 -28.62 -6.91 -19.95
C PHE A 29 -27.13 -6.96 -20.23
N HIS A 30 -26.51 -5.79 -20.36
CA HIS A 30 -25.07 -5.62 -20.51
C HIS A 30 -24.57 -4.46 -19.65
N ALA A 31 -23.28 -4.47 -19.34
CA ALA A 31 -22.62 -3.41 -18.59
C ALA A 31 -21.94 -2.44 -19.56
N THR A 32 -22.12 -1.15 -19.36
CA THR A 32 -21.32 -0.09 -19.98
C THR A 32 -20.44 0.54 -18.92
N VAL A 33 -19.12 0.42 -19.09
CA VAL A 33 -18.12 1.05 -18.22
C VAL A 33 -17.58 2.29 -18.92
N THR A 34 -17.84 3.46 -18.33
CA THR A 34 -17.33 4.73 -18.82
C THR A 34 -16.08 5.11 -18.05
N ILE A 35 -14.98 5.38 -18.74
CA ILE A 35 -13.73 5.89 -18.17
C ILE A 35 -13.52 7.31 -18.66
N ARG A 36 -13.39 8.25 -17.71
CA ARG A 36 -12.94 9.61 -18.03
C ARG A 36 -11.41 9.64 -18.10
N ALA A 37 -10.90 9.98 -19.28
CA ALA A 37 -9.49 10.20 -19.53
C ALA A 37 -9.19 11.71 -19.68
N THR A 38 -7.96 12.09 -19.35
CA THR A 38 -7.50 13.48 -19.40
C THR A 38 -6.13 13.52 -20.06
N ALA A 39 -5.97 14.37 -21.08
CA ALA A 39 -4.67 14.66 -21.67
C ALA A 39 -3.87 15.52 -20.68
N LYS A 40 -2.73 14.98 -20.20
CA LYS A 40 -1.91 15.66 -19.19
C LYS A 40 -1.36 17.02 -19.64
N LYS A 41 -1.13 17.22 -20.94
CA LYS A 41 -0.51 18.44 -21.49
C LYS A 41 -1.52 19.52 -21.89
N SER A 42 -2.71 19.14 -22.37
CA SER A 42 -3.70 20.08 -22.91
C SER A 42 -4.95 20.24 -22.03
N GLY A 43 -5.10 19.45 -20.97
CA GLY A 43 -6.29 19.47 -20.11
C GLY A 43 -7.55 18.90 -20.74
N LYS A 44 -7.56 18.61 -22.05
CA LYS A 44 -8.71 18.05 -22.76
C LYS A 44 -9.14 16.70 -22.16
N HIS A 45 -10.44 16.52 -22.00
CA HIS A 45 -11.04 15.28 -21.50
C HIS A 45 -11.73 14.53 -22.64
N TRP A 46 -11.69 13.21 -22.57
CA TRP A 46 -12.54 12.35 -23.39
C TRP A 46 -13.06 11.18 -22.56
N PHE A 47 -14.12 10.56 -23.06
CA PHE A 47 -14.74 9.40 -22.44
C PHE A 47 -14.48 8.18 -23.31
N ALA A 48 -14.01 7.09 -22.68
CA ALA A 48 -13.92 5.79 -23.31
C ALA A 48 -15.02 4.90 -22.70
N ASN A 49 -15.88 4.35 -23.55
CA ASN A 49 -16.95 3.46 -23.14
C ASN A 49 -16.58 2.02 -23.51
N TRP A 50 -16.83 1.10 -22.59
CA TRP A 50 -16.65 -0.33 -22.78
C TRP A 50 -17.99 -1.03 -22.58
N HIS A 51 -18.44 -1.80 -23.55
CA HIS A 51 -19.65 -2.61 -23.54
C HIS A 51 -19.28 -4.06 -23.27
N LEU A 52 -19.77 -4.61 -22.16
CA LEU A 52 -19.37 -5.92 -21.66
C LEU A 52 -20.60 -6.77 -21.37
N HIS A 53 -20.52 -8.08 -21.63
CA HIS A 53 -21.49 -9.00 -21.03
C HIS A 53 -21.41 -8.88 -19.51
N MET A 54 -22.53 -9.16 -18.82
CA MET A 54 -22.54 -9.22 -17.36
C MET A 54 -21.52 -10.23 -16.82
N LYS A 55 -21.36 -11.39 -17.49
CA LYS A 55 -20.35 -12.41 -17.15
C LYS A 55 -18.90 -11.90 -17.31
N CYS A 56 -18.66 -11.00 -18.27
CA CYS A 56 -17.33 -10.51 -18.63
C CYS A 56 -16.87 -9.34 -17.76
N LEU A 57 -17.79 -8.65 -17.07
CA LEU A 57 -17.48 -7.45 -16.29
C LEU A 57 -16.43 -7.71 -15.20
N SER A 58 -16.58 -8.81 -14.45
CA SER A 58 -15.67 -9.15 -13.35
C SER A 58 -14.25 -9.44 -13.85
N MET A 59 -14.13 -10.25 -14.91
CA MET A 59 -12.84 -10.57 -15.53
C MET A 59 -12.17 -9.34 -16.10
N TRP A 60 -12.92 -8.50 -16.81
CA TRP A 60 -12.41 -7.24 -17.34
C TRP A 60 -11.90 -6.32 -16.22
N LEU A 61 -12.65 -6.18 -15.12
CA LEU A 61 -12.22 -5.38 -13.96
C LEU A 61 -10.90 -5.90 -13.36
N LEU A 62 -10.76 -7.22 -13.22
CA LEU A 62 -9.55 -7.86 -12.71
C LEU A 62 -8.34 -7.57 -13.62
N VAL A 63 -8.49 -7.75 -14.93
CA VAL A 63 -7.44 -7.45 -15.92
C VAL A 63 -7.02 -5.98 -15.84
N GLN A 64 -7.96 -5.04 -15.72
CA GLN A 64 -7.64 -3.61 -15.59
C GLN A 64 -6.90 -3.29 -14.29
N LEU A 65 -7.24 -3.96 -13.18
CA LEU A 65 -6.55 -3.82 -11.90
C LEU A 65 -5.10 -4.32 -11.98
N ILE A 66 -4.89 -5.50 -12.56
CA ILE A 66 -3.54 -6.07 -12.77
C ILE A 66 -2.71 -5.14 -13.65
N ALA A 67 -3.24 -4.73 -14.82
CA ALA A 67 -2.55 -3.82 -15.72
C ALA A 67 -2.21 -2.47 -15.05
N ARG A 68 -3.08 -1.96 -14.16
CA ARG A 68 -2.79 -0.77 -13.36
C ARG A 68 -1.65 -1.01 -12.38
N GLN A 69 -1.62 -2.16 -11.72
CA GLN A 69 -0.55 -2.52 -10.80
C GLN A 69 0.79 -2.64 -11.53
N ASP A 70 0.82 -3.27 -12.70
CA ASP A 70 2.04 -3.43 -13.48
C ASP A 70 2.56 -2.09 -14.02
N ARG A 71 1.66 -1.22 -14.51
CA ARG A 71 2.04 0.16 -14.85
C ARG A 71 2.63 0.92 -13.67
N ARG A 72 2.11 0.71 -12.45
CA ARG A 72 2.67 1.32 -11.23
C ARG A 72 4.03 0.73 -10.86
N LYS A 73 4.21 -0.59 -10.97
CA LYS A 73 5.52 -1.24 -10.76
C LYS A 73 6.56 -0.72 -11.75
N LYS A 74 6.21 -0.65 -13.04
CA LYS A 74 7.08 -0.18 -14.12
C LYS A 74 7.40 1.32 -14.02
N ALA A 75 6.42 2.16 -13.68
CA ALA A 75 6.64 3.60 -13.47
C ALA A 75 7.49 3.89 -12.23
N GLY A 76 7.60 2.93 -11.31
CA GLY A 76 8.31 3.10 -10.06
C GLY A 76 7.67 4.16 -9.15
N ARG A 77 8.45 4.59 -8.16
CA ARG A 77 8.06 5.69 -7.27
C ARG A 77 8.26 7.02 -8.02
N PRO A 78 7.29 7.97 -7.99
CA PRO A 78 7.44 9.26 -8.67
C PRO A 78 8.79 9.93 -8.39
N LYS A 79 9.41 10.56 -9.39
CA LYS A 79 10.67 11.30 -9.21
C LYS A 79 10.50 12.36 -8.13
N GLY A 80 11.44 12.44 -7.19
CA GLY A 80 11.36 13.31 -6.01
C GLY A 80 10.49 12.77 -4.86
N SER A 81 9.85 11.61 -5.01
CA SER A 81 9.11 10.97 -3.93
C SER A 81 9.93 9.84 -3.28
N GLY A 82 9.92 9.78 -1.96
CA GLY A 82 10.80 8.91 -1.16
C GLY A 82 11.72 9.73 -0.26
N MET A 83 12.43 9.09 0.66
CA MET A 83 13.27 9.78 1.65
C MET A 83 14.52 10.46 1.07
N GLY A 84 14.72 10.47 -0.25
CA GLY A 84 15.88 11.11 -0.88
C GLY A 84 17.26 10.53 -0.51
N LEU A 85 17.31 9.45 0.29
CA LEU A 85 18.54 8.90 0.84
C LEU A 85 19.44 8.26 -0.24
N SER A 86 20.75 8.35 -0.01
CA SER A 86 21.76 7.58 -0.74
C SER A 86 21.49 6.08 -0.64
N LEU A 87 22.01 5.29 -1.59
CA LEU A 87 21.83 3.83 -1.56
C LEU A 87 22.38 3.21 -0.28
N GLU A 88 23.49 3.73 0.22
CA GLU A 88 24.11 3.34 1.49
C GLU A 88 23.19 3.64 2.68
N ASN A 89 22.70 4.86 2.81
CA ASN A 89 21.78 5.23 3.89
C ASN A 89 20.47 4.45 3.83
N LYS A 90 19.97 4.11 2.63
CA LYS A 90 18.82 3.20 2.49
C LYS A 90 19.09 1.82 3.08
N ARG A 91 20.27 1.24 2.79
CA ARG A 91 20.68 -0.07 3.32
C ARG A 91 20.86 -0.03 4.83
N ARG A 92 21.58 0.99 5.34
CA ARG A 92 21.77 1.21 6.78
C ARG A 92 20.44 1.39 7.50
N ARG A 93 19.56 2.24 6.98
CA ARG A 93 18.23 2.46 7.54
C ARG A 93 17.38 1.19 7.56
N LEU A 94 17.43 0.37 6.51
CA LEU A 94 16.73 -0.92 6.50
C LEU A 94 17.25 -1.87 7.59
N ALA A 95 18.58 -1.94 7.79
CA ALA A 95 19.18 -2.75 8.83
C ALA A 95 18.75 -2.28 10.24
N LEU A 96 18.72 -0.97 10.46
CA LEU A 96 18.24 -0.37 11.70
C LEU A 96 16.75 -0.66 11.94
N CYS A 97 15.89 -0.54 10.92
CA CYS A 97 14.48 -0.93 11.03
C CYS A 97 14.31 -2.41 11.43
N LYS A 98 15.09 -3.32 10.83
CA LYS A 98 15.08 -4.75 11.19
C LYS A 98 15.57 -4.98 12.62
N ARG A 99 16.61 -4.26 13.06
CA ARG A 99 17.12 -4.33 14.44
C ARG A 99 16.08 -3.84 15.44
N ARG A 100 15.43 -2.70 15.17
CA ARG A 100 14.33 -2.18 15.98
C ARG A 100 13.21 -3.19 16.12
N MET A 101 12.83 -3.86 15.02
CA MET A 101 11.77 -4.87 15.04
C MET A 101 12.14 -6.08 15.92
N ARG A 102 13.39 -6.55 15.88
CA ARG A 102 13.86 -7.64 16.76
C ARG A 102 13.78 -7.24 18.24
N ILE A 103 14.20 -6.02 18.57
CA ILE A 103 14.10 -5.51 19.95
C ILE A 103 12.63 -5.46 20.40
N LEU A 104 11.72 -5.02 19.54
CA LEU A 104 10.28 -5.00 19.86
C LEU A 104 9.72 -6.41 20.07
N GLN A 105 10.18 -7.41 19.32
CA GLN A 105 9.80 -8.81 19.53
C GLN A 105 10.32 -9.33 20.87
N GLU A 106 11.57 -9.01 21.24
CA GLU A 106 12.14 -9.35 22.55
C GLU A 106 11.34 -8.70 23.70
N VAL A 107 11.01 -7.41 23.58
CA VAL A 107 10.16 -6.71 24.55
C VAL A 107 8.78 -7.35 24.64
N ALA A 108 8.18 -7.70 23.51
CA ALA A 108 6.86 -8.33 23.49
C ALA A 108 6.88 -9.69 24.23
N ALA A 109 7.96 -10.45 24.11
CA ALA A 109 8.16 -11.74 24.79
C ALA A 109 8.46 -11.61 26.30
N CYS A 110 8.96 -10.46 26.77
CA CYS A 110 9.17 -10.23 28.20
C CYS A 110 7.85 -10.20 28.98
N THR A 111 7.88 -10.66 30.23
CA THR A 111 6.77 -10.45 31.16
C THR A 111 6.66 -8.96 31.52
N PRO A 112 5.47 -8.48 31.91
CA PRO A 112 5.36 -7.15 32.50
C PRO A 112 6.32 -6.99 33.67
N LYS A 113 7.00 -5.84 33.74
CA LYS A 113 7.97 -5.50 34.78
C LYS A 113 9.26 -6.34 34.84
N ASP A 114 9.64 -6.99 33.74
CA ASP A 114 10.92 -7.70 33.62
C ASP A 114 12.12 -6.72 33.70
N ASN A 115 13.12 -7.03 34.53
CA ASN A 115 14.33 -6.21 34.70
C ASN A 115 15.14 -6.06 33.40
N ARG A 116 15.03 -7.01 32.47
CA ARG A 116 15.68 -6.95 31.14
C ARG A 116 15.13 -5.81 30.28
N LEU A 117 13.95 -5.29 30.60
CA LEU A 117 13.32 -4.18 29.85
C LEU A 117 14.17 -2.91 29.87
N GLY A 118 14.97 -2.67 30.92
CA GLY A 118 15.89 -1.53 30.96
C GLY A 118 16.95 -1.60 29.85
N GLY A 119 17.67 -2.72 29.75
CA GLY A 119 18.66 -2.93 28.70
C GLY A 119 18.05 -2.97 27.29
N LEU A 120 16.84 -3.50 27.14
CA LEU A 120 16.11 -3.48 25.87
C LEU A 120 15.70 -2.06 25.47
N TYR A 121 15.28 -1.23 26.43
CA TYR A 121 14.97 0.17 26.19
C TYR A 121 16.20 0.95 25.71
N GLN A 122 17.36 0.80 26.35
CA GLN A 122 18.60 1.46 25.92
C GLN A 122 19.00 1.07 24.49
N LYS A 123 18.92 -0.23 24.15
CA LYS A 123 19.16 -0.71 22.77
C LYS A 123 18.15 -0.11 21.80
N PHE A 124 16.89 -0.03 22.19
CA PHE A 124 15.82 0.57 21.36
C PHE A 124 16.09 2.06 21.13
N ASP A 125 16.46 2.79 22.17
CA ASP A 125 16.73 4.23 22.13
C ASP A 125 17.94 4.56 21.25
N ALA A 126 19.03 3.80 21.37
CA ALA A 126 20.19 3.91 20.50
C ALA A 126 19.81 3.71 19.01
N VAL A 127 19.03 2.66 18.70
CA VAL A 127 18.57 2.40 17.33
C VAL A 127 17.62 3.50 16.84
N ARG A 128 16.80 4.09 17.71
CA ARG A 128 15.94 5.22 17.38
C ARG A 128 16.77 6.44 17.00
N THR A 129 17.80 6.78 17.77
CA THR A 129 18.72 7.88 17.49
C THR A 129 19.48 7.65 16.18
N ASP A 130 19.96 6.43 15.93
CA ASP A 130 20.62 6.09 14.67
C ASP A 130 19.68 6.21 13.45
N LEU A 131 18.40 5.85 13.62
CA LEU A 131 17.39 6.01 12.56
C LEU A 131 17.17 7.49 12.23
N GLU A 132 17.06 8.33 13.25
CA GLU A 132 16.90 9.78 13.10
C GLU A 132 18.06 10.35 12.27
N ASN A 133 19.30 10.00 12.65
CA ASN A 133 20.52 10.45 11.97
C ASN A 133 20.68 9.90 10.54
N THR A 134 20.12 8.73 10.22
CA THR A 134 20.30 8.09 8.90
C THR A 134 19.25 8.54 7.88
N GLY A 135 18.10 9.03 8.32
CA GLY A 135 17.04 9.45 7.41
C GLY A 135 15.69 9.67 8.07
N GLY A 136 15.67 10.12 9.32
CA GLY A 136 14.47 10.46 10.05
C GLY A 136 13.63 9.28 10.53
N PRO A 137 12.50 9.58 11.20
CA PRO A 137 11.72 8.59 11.92
C PRO A 137 11.15 7.53 10.98
N ALA A 138 11.11 6.29 11.47
CA ALA A 138 10.50 5.16 10.78
C ALA A 138 9.20 4.76 11.49
N SER A 139 8.10 4.74 10.75
CA SER A 139 6.86 4.12 11.26
C SER A 139 7.00 2.60 11.30
N ILE A 140 6.37 1.99 12.30
CA ILE A 140 6.22 0.54 12.37
C ILE A 140 5.08 0.16 11.44
N ASN A 141 5.26 -0.91 10.67
CA ASN A 141 4.22 -1.37 9.76
C ASN A 141 3.03 -1.89 10.58
N HIS A 142 1.82 -1.35 10.33
CA HIS A 142 0.58 -1.78 10.99
C HIS A 142 0.20 -3.24 10.72
N ARG A 143 0.87 -3.92 9.77
CA ARG A 143 0.74 -5.37 9.55
C ARG A 143 1.62 -6.22 10.45
N ALA A 144 2.36 -5.61 11.38
CA ALA A 144 3.08 -6.37 12.40
C ALA A 144 2.06 -7.12 13.27
N THR A 145 2.29 -8.40 13.52
CA THR A 145 1.50 -9.23 14.43
C THR A 145 1.71 -8.89 15.90
N LEU A 146 2.52 -7.87 16.20
CA LEU A 146 2.78 -7.42 17.55
C LEU A 146 1.64 -6.55 18.06
N ASP A 147 1.20 -6.81 19.30
CA ASP A 147 0.43 -5.84 20.07
C ASP A 147 1.35 -4.67 20.44
N MET A 148 1.32 -3.64 19.60
CA MET A 148 2.16 -2.46 19.76
C MET A 148 1.81 -1.67 21.01
N VAL A 149 0.54 -1.67 21.45
CA VAL A 149 0.11 -0.94 22.65
C VAL A 149 0.72 -1.59 23.90
N ALA A 150 0.62 -2.92 24.01
CA ALA A 150 1.23 -3.66 25.12
C ALA A 150 2.76 -3.55 25.10
N THR A 151 3.36 -3.65 23.91
CA THR A 151 4.82 -3.56 23.73
C THR A 151 5.36 -2.17 24.12
N GLU A 152 4.66 -1.10 23.75
CA GLU A 152 5.03 0.27 24.12
C GLU A 152 4.94 0.50 25.64
N ARG A 153 3.91 -0.04 26.31
CA ARG A 153 3.82 0.03 27.79
C ARG A 153 5.02 -0.65 28.46
N LYS A 154 5.47 -1.80 27.96
CA LYS A 154 6.66 -2.50 28.46
C LYS A 154 7.94 -1.69 28.21
N LEU A 155 8.08 -1.07 27.03
CA LEU A 155 9.19 -0.16 26.73
C LEU A 155 9.21 1.06 27.66
N LEU A 156 8.05 1.66 27.95
CA LEU A 156 7.95 2.79 28.88
C LEU A 156 8.35 2.40 30.30
N TYR A 157 7.98 1.20 30.74
CA TYR A 157 8.50 0.67 32.01
C TYR A 157 10.02 0.49 31.97
N GLY A 158 10.57 -0.09 30.89
CA GLY A 158 12.02 -0.18 30.69
C GLY A 158 12.74 1.17 30.77
N ARG A 159 12.13 2.24 30.26
CA ARG A 159 12.65 3.61 30.42
C ARG A 159 12.77 4.02 31.89
N SER A 160 11.75 3.74 32.71
CA SER A 160 11.74 4.09 34.13
C SER A 160 12.85 3.37 34.91
N LEU A 161 13.22 2.15 34.50
CA LEU A 161 14.35 1.40 35.08
C LEU A 161 15.72 2.01 34.75
N CYS A 162 15.82 2.83 33.71
CA CYS A 162 17.07 3.47 33.30
C CYS A 162 17.27 4.86 33.94
N SER A 163 16.26 5.36 34.66
CA SER A 163 16.28 6.69 35.30
C SER A 163 16.63 6.62 36.79
N ILE A 164 17.26 5.53 37.22
CA ILE A 164 17.88 5.29 38.53
C ILE A 164 19.36 5.08 38.25
#